data_AF-A0A4Z1SQY3-F1
#
_entry.id   AF-A0A4Z1SQY3-F1
#
_cell.length_a   1.000
_cell.length_b   1.000
_cell.length_c   1.000
_cell.angle_alpha   90.00
_cell.angle_beta   90.00
_cell.angle_gamma   90.00
#
_symmetry.space_group_name_H-M   'P 1'
#
loop_
_entity.id
_entity.type
_entity.pdbx_description
1 polymer ?
#
loop_
_entity_poly.entity_id
_entity_poly.type
_entity_poly.pdbx_seq_one_letter_code
_entity_poly.pdbx_strand_id
1 'polypeptide(L)'
;MPIATGPVPAECWTDIKKAAKEGMEASFRLLENGAWKDPKIEEGLSVTTATVDGSKCHALKAELEIPYPPQSCVAAALQNLEIPIGSSSNNTRFLARKPFWENDEGRQKCEQVAAYYNPNSFATSTEPSYDLYLLVQYVVASPSSLIAPREFVTARHCQELEKGPNGRRFCISSVSWEPSNLTTIFPESDKTEKWVRGTLHAQLYLFEETSGGKTKATFLVHSDPQGSVPAALVNKTLVNQAKALTEIDVCLKSLVK
;
A
#
# COMPACT_ATOMS: atom_id res chain seq x y z
N MET A 1 -12.34 -17.35 -11.34
CA MET A 1 -11.39 -16.24 -11.59
C MET A 1 -11.86 -15.00 -10.91
N PRO A 2 -11.57 -14.79 -9.61
CA PRO A 2 -12.35 -13.83 -8.87
C PRO A 2 -11.65 -12.49 -8.71
N ILE A 3 -10.62 -12.16 -9.51
CA ILE A 3 -10.33 -10.74 -9.67
C ILE A 3 -11.58 -10.13 -10.30
N ALA A 4 -12.31 -9.36 -9.49
CA ALA A 4 -13.65 -8.93 -9.85
C ALA A 4 -13.56 -8.12 -11.14
N THR A 5 -14.34 -8.51 -12.14
CA THR A 5 -14.33 -7.85 -13.45
C THR A 5 -15.34 -6.72 -13.52
N GLY A 6 -16.45 -6.83 -12.78
CA GLY A 6 -17.53 -5.85 -12.71
C GLY A 6 -17.24 -4.65 -11.80
N PRO A 7 -18.10 -3.61 -11.86
CA PRO A 7 -18.01 -2.47 -10.97
C PRO A 7 -18.36 -2.87 -9.53
N VAL A 8 -17.81 -2.13 -8.58
CA VAL A 8 -18.24 -2.20 -7.17
C VAL A 8 -19.61 -1.49 -7.06
N PRO A 9 -20.62 -2.09 -6.37
CA PRO A 9 -21.92 -1.46 -6.21
C PRO A 9 -21.83 -0.05 -5.61
N ALA A 10 -22.64 0.88 -6.12
CA ALA A 10 -22.54 2.30 -5.77
C ALA A 10 -22.77 2.54 -4.26
N GLU A 11 -23.69 1.79 -3.67
CA GLU A 11 -24.03 1.83 -2.25
C GLU A 11 -22.89 1.45 -1.31
N CYS A 12 -21.87 0.73 -1.81
CA CYS A 12 -20.72 0.32 -1.02
C CYS A 12 -19.72 1.46 -0.80
N TRP A 13 -19.71 2.50 -1.64
CA TRP A 13 -18.63 3.50 -1.64
C TRP A 13 -18.60 4.38 -0.39
N THR A 14 -19.74 4.64 0.23
CA THR A 14 -19.81 5.33 1.53
C THR A 14 -19.05 4.54 2.60
N ASP A 15 -19.25 3.22 2.64
CA ASP A 15 -18.60 2.33 3.59
C ASP A 15 -17.11 2.14 3.28
N ILE A 16 -16.74 2.00 2.00
CA ILE A 16 -15.33 1.93 1.56
C ILE A 16 -14.55 3.18 1.97
N LYS A 17 -15.10 4.38 1.75
CA LYS A 17 -14.46 5.65 2.14
C LYS A 17 -14.31 5.76 3.65
N LYS A 18 -15.33 5.33 4.40
CA LYS A 18 -15.27 5.28 5.86
C LYS A 18 -14.16 4.35 6.34
N ALA A 19 -14.12 3.11 5.83
CA ALA A 19 -13.07 2.15 6.15
C ALA A 19 -11.68 2.69 5.82
N ALA A 20 -11.50 3.35 4.67
CA ALA A 20 -10.21 3.93 4.29
C ALA A 20 -9.71 5.00 5.28
N LYS A 21 -10.61 5.88 5.76
CA LYS A 21 -10.30 6.90 6.77
C LYS A 21 -9.97 6.28 8.13
N GLU A 22 -10.81 5.38 8.61
CA GLU A 22 -10.59 4.69 9.88
C GLU A 22 -9.28 3.87 9.84
N GLY A 23 -8.97 3.24 8.71
CA GLY A 23 -7.70 2.55 8.47
C GLY A 23 -6.49 3.47 8.48
N MET A 24 -6.61 4.69 7.95
CA MET A 24 -5.57 5.72 8.06
C MET A 24 -5.33 6.12 9.52
N GLU A 25 -6.38 6.42 10.27
CA GLU A 25 -6.29 6.76 11.70
C GLU A 25 -5.66 5.61 12.51
N ALA A 26 -6.08 4.37 12.25
CA ALA A 26 -5.51 3.18 12.88
C ALA A 26 -4.03 3.00 12.55
N SER A 27 -3.63 3.25 11.30
CA SER A 27 -2.23 3.15 10.87
C SER A 27 -1.35 4.21 11.54
N PHE A 28 -1.82 5.46 11.67
CA PHE A 28 -1.10 6.50 12.41
C PHE A 28 -1.01 6.18 13.90
N ARG A 29 -2.10 5.69 14.51
CA ARG A 29 -2.09 5.28 15.91
C ARG A 29 -1.06 4.17 16.16
N LEU A 30 -0.98 3.18 15.28
CA LEU A 30 0.02 2.12 15.37
C LEU A 30 1.44 2.65 15.12
N LEU A 31 1.62 3.57 14.18
CA LEU A 31 2.91 4.23 13.93
C LEU A 31 3.44 4.92 15.20
N GLU A 32 2.59 5.66 15.90
CA GLU A 32 2.94 6.46 17.08
C GLU A 32 3.08 5.63 18.35
N ASN A 33 2.18 4.68 18.58
CA ASN A 33 2.06 3.96 19.85
C ASN A 33 2.63 2.54 19.81
N GLY A 34 3.11 2.09 18.65
CA GLY A 34 3.72 0.77 18.52
C GLY A 34 4.94 0.61 19.43
N ALA A 35 5.02 -0.51 20.13
CA ALA A 35 6.19 -0.90 20.92
C ALA A 35 7.34 -1.35 19.99
N TRP A 36 7.87 -0.41 19.21
CA TRP A 36 8.89 -0.65 18.19
C TRP A 36 10.20 -1.08 18.84
N LYS A 37 10.76 -2.19 18.37
CA LYS A 37 12.09 -2.66 18.78
C LYS A 37 13.19 -1.79 18.15
N ASP A 38 14.42 -2.02 18.58
CA ASP A 38 15.57 -1.37 17.94
C ASP A 38 15.61 -1.70 16.43
N PRO A 39 15.83 -0.67 15.59
CA PRO A 39 15.86 -0.87 14.16
C PRO A 39 17.12 -1.62 13.73
N LYS A 40 16.97 -2.48 12.71
CA LYS A 40 18.09 -2.99 11.92
C LYS A 40 18.26 -2.10 10.70
N ILE A 41 19.49 -1.65 10.44
CA ILE A 41 19.80 -0.76 9.32
C ILE A 41 20.67 -1.50 8.33
N GLU A 42 20.24 -1.52 7.07
CA GLU A 42 20.98 -2.10 5.94
C GLU A 42 20.80 -1.19 4.73
N GLU A 43 21.91 -0.75 4.11
CA GLU A 43 21.88 0.15 2.93
C GLU A 43 21.02 1.42 3.10
N GLY A 44 20.94 1.95 4.32
CA GLY A 44 20.13 3.14 4.65
C GLY A 44 18.64 2.85 4.89
N LEU A 45 18.17 1.62 4.64
CA LEU A 45 16.83 1.16 5.02
C LEU A 45 16.85 0.73 6.49
N SER A 46 16.15 1.48 7.33
CA SER A 46 15.87 1.12 8.72
C SER A 46 14.63 0.24 8.78
N VAL A 47 14.69 -0.90 9.45
CA VAL A 47 13.56 -1.82 9.62
C VAL A 47 13.39 -2.17 11.09
N THR A 48 12.20 -1.94 11.63
CA THR A 48 11.80 -2.34 12.98
C THR A 48 10.48 -3.10 12.96
N THR A 49 10.23 -3.87 14.02
CA THR A 49 9.00 -4.63 14.22
C THR A 49 8.45 -4.39 15.62
N ALA A 50 7.13 -4.47 15.76
CA ALA A 50 6.43 -4.41 17.04
C ALA A 50 5.47 -5.60 17.16
N THR A 51 5.31 -6.11 18.38
CA THR A 51 4.16 -6.95 18.72
C THR A 51 2.91 -6.06 18.75
N VAL A 52 1.77 -6.60 18.31
CA VAL A 52 0.49 -5.87 18.31
C VAL A 52 -0.47 -6.60 19.24
N ASP A 53 -1.04 -5.88 20.20
CA ASP A 53 -1.97 -6.45 21.17
C ASP A 53 -3.16 -7.11 20.47
N GLY A 54 -3.50 -8.32 20.91
CA GLY A 54 -4.57 -9.12 20.30
C GLY A 54 -4.21 -9.79 18.96
N SER A 55 -3.00 -9.59 18.42
CA SER A 55 -2.54 -10.22 17.19
C SER A 55 -1.36 -11.18 17.44
N LYS A 56 -1.35 -12.28 16.69
CA LYS A 56 -0.18 -13.19 16.60
C LYS A 56 0.85 -12.70 15.58
N CYS A 57 0.45 -11.78 14.70
CA CYS A 57 1.27 -11.22 13.64
C CYS A 57 1.88 -9.90 14.11
N HIS A 58 3.16 -9.70 13.83
CA HIS A 58 3.85 -8.46 14.15
C HIS A 58 3.50 -7.36 13.14
N ALA A 59 3.63 -6.11 13.58
CA ALA A 59 3.73 -4.97 12.69
C ALA A 59 5.19 -4.74 12.27
N LEU A 60 5.38 -4.16 11.09
CA LEU A 60 6.66 -3.70 10.59
C LEU A 60 6.58 -2.21 10.29
N LYS A 61 7.65 -1.50 10.64
CA LYS A 61 7.92 -0.14 10.19
C LYS A 61 9.29 -0.12 9.50
N ALA A 62 9.34 0.48 8.33
CA ALA A 62 10.56 0.72 7.57
C ALA A 62 10.69 2.22 7.29
N GLU A 63 11.91 2.73 7.30
CA GLU A 63 12.23 4.14 7.04
C GLU A 63 13.41 4.23 6.07
N LEU A 64 13.31 5.11 5.07
CA LEU A 64 14.34 5.35 4.05
C LEU A 64 14.34 6.83 3.63
N GLU A 65 15.51 7.43 3.48
CA GLU A 65 15.62 8.74 2.80
C GLU A 65 15.68 8.52 1.29
N ILE A 66 14.72 9.11 0.56
CA ILE A 66 14.62 9.05 -0.89
C ILE A 66 15.06 10.41 -1.45
N PRO A 67 16.01 10.47 -2.41
CA PRO A 67 16.59 11.71 -2.92
C PRO A 67 15.68 12.41 -3.96
N TYR A 68 14.37 12.39 -3.75
CA TYR A 68 13.35 12.98 -4.61
C TYR A 68 12.28 13.67 -3.76
N PRO A 69 11.52 14.63 -4.32
CA PRO A 69 10.42 15.29 -3.61
C PRO A 69 9.29 14.32 -3.22
N PRO A 70 8.52 14.61 -2.14
CA PRO A 70 7.49 13.68 -1.66
C PRO A 70 6.39 13.38 -2.70
N GLN A 71 6.06 14.34 -3.56
CA GLN A 71 5.07 14.19 -4.63
C GLN A 71 5.50 13.11 -5.64
N SER A 72 6.78 13.08 -6.00
CA SER A 72 7.34 12.03 -6.85
C SER A 72 7.20 10.66 -6.20
N CYS A 73 7.41 10.57 -4.88
CA CYS A 73 7.24 9.32 -4.14
C CYS A 73 5.79 8.84 -4.12
N VAL A 74 4.82 9.75 -3.91
CA VAL A 74 3.39 9.47 -4.00
C VAL A 74 3.02 8.98 -5.39
N ALA A 75 3.46 9.70 -6.43
CA ALA A 75 3.20 9.33 -7.81
C ALA A 75 3.75 7.93 -8.14
N ALA A 76 5.00 7.64 -7.78
CA ALA A 76 5.60 6.32 -7.95
C ALA A 76 4.86 5.20 -7.18
N ALA A 77 4.38 5.48 -5.97
CA ALA A 77 3.59 4.52 -5.19
C ALA A 77 2.18 4.26 -5.77
N LEU A 78 1.66 5.21 -6.55
CA LEU A 78 0.40 5.11 -7.30
C LEU A 78 0.61 4.71 -8.76
N GLN A 79 1.84 4.48 -9.22
CA GLN A 79 2.08 3.88 -10.52
C GLN A 79 1.80 2.37 -10.48
N ASN A 80 1.42 1.80 -11.63
CA ASN A 80 1.18 0.37 -11.80
C ASN A 80 0.18 -0.21 -10.77
N LEU A 81 -0.91 0.53 -10.53
CA LEU A 81 -2.03 0.05 -9.71
C LEU A 81 -2.73 -1.14 -10.36
N GLU A 82 -2.59 -1.33 -11.67
CA GLU A 82 -3.13 -2.45 -12.40
C GLU A 82 -2.01 -3.39 -12.87
N ILE A 83 -2.12 -4.66 -12.50
CA ILE A 83 -1.27 -5.76 -12.93
C ILE A 83 -2.21 -6.86 -13.40
N PRO A 84 -2.34 -7.08 -14.73
CA PRO A 84 -3.19 -8.13 -15.27
C PRO A 84 -2.73 -9.51 -14.83
N ILE A 85 -3.68 -10.42 -14.64
CA ILE A 85 -3.38 -11.83 -14.34
C ILE A 85 -2.51 -12.41 -15.46
N GLY A 86 -1.45 -13.11 -15.08
CA GLY A 86 -0.57 -13.79 -16.03
C GLY A 86 0.35 -12.86 -16.83
N SER A 87 0.41 -11.57 -16.46
CA SER A 87 1.46 -10.70 -17.02
C SER A 87 2.84 -11.32 -16.75
N SER A 88 3.66 -11.42 -17.79
CA SER A 88 5.07 -11.81 -17.68
C SER A 88 5.96 -10.68 -17.15
N SER A 89 5.36 -9.63 -16.59
CA SER A 89 6.12 -8.50 -16.06
C SER A 89 7.05 -9.01 -14.96
N ASN A 90 8.25 -8.42 -14.87
CA ASN A 90 9.29 -8.80 -13.88
C ASN A 90 8.86 -8.60 -12.41
N ASN A 91 7.60 -8.22 -12.15
CA ASN A 91 7.06 -8.02 -10.82
C ASN A 91 6.67 -9.34 -10.16
N THR A 92 7.69 -10.05 -9.65
CA THR A 92 7.53 -11.34 -8.95
C THR A 92 6.70 -11.26 -7.66
N ARG A 93 6.38 -10.05 -7.18
CA ARG A 93 5.65 -9.83 -5.93
C ARG A 93 4.14 -9.95 -6.10
N PHE A 94 3.57 -9.39 -7.15
CA PHE A 94 2.12 -9.36 -7.38
C PHE A 94 1.76 -10.28 -8.54
N LEU A 95 0.89 -11.25 -8.29
CA LEU A 95 0.33 -12.11 -9.33
C LEU A 95 -0.81 -11.41 -10.09
N ALA A 96 -1.51 -10.50 -9.40
CA ALA A 96 -2.56 -9.67 -9.94
C ALA A 96 -2.77 -8.44 -9.05
N ARG A 97 -3.20 -7.33 -9.65
CA ARG A 97 -3.61 -6.12 -8.94
C ARG A 97 -4.66 -5.41 -9.77
N LYS A 98 -5.79 -5.07 -9.15
CA LYS A 98 -6.87 -4.36 -9.82
C LYS A 98 -7.41 -3.24 -8.94
N PRO A 99 -7.31 -1.98 -9.39
CA PRO A 99 -7.97 -0.86 -8.75
C PRO A 99 -9.43 -0.75 -9.18
N PHE A 100 -10.26 -0.22 -8.30
CA PHE A 100 -11.64 0.17 -8.55
C PHE A 100 -11.83 1.60 -8.07
N TRP A 101 -12.65 2.35 -8.80
CA TRP A 101 -12.97 3.75 -8.51
C TRP A 101 -14.47 3.92 -8.40
N GLU A 102 -14.91 4.88 -7.58
CA GLU A 102 -16.32 5.23 -7.43
C GLU A 102 -16.91 5.74 -8.74
N ASN A 103 -16.11 6.48 -9.50
CA ASN A 103 -16.48 7.14 -10.74
C ASN A 103 -15.22 7.48 -11.55
N ASP A 104 -15.44 7.93 -12.79
CA ASP A 104 -14.36 8.32 -13.70
C ASP A 104 -13.55 9.52 -13.19
N GLU A 105 -14.16 10.43 -12.42
CA GLU A 105 -13.45 11.57 -11.83
C GLU A 105 -12.37 11.11 -10.85
N GLY A 106 -12.69 10.15 -9.97
CA GLY A 106 -11.72 9.55 -9.06
C GLY A 106 -10.56 8.85 -9.79
N ARG A 107 -10.85 8.17 -10.91
CA ARG A 107 -9.82 7.57 -11.78
C ARG A 107 -8.90 8.64 -12.35
N GLN A 108 -9.47 9.68 -12.97
CA GLN A 108 -8.70 10.75 -13.60
C GLN A 108 -7.82 11.50 -12.60
N LYS A 109 -8.31 11.78 -11.38
CA LYS A 109 -7.50 12.40 -10.33
C LYS A 109 -6.30 11.52 -9.95
N CYS A 110 -6.51 10.20 -9.84
CA CYS A 110 -5.42 9.27 -9.56
C CYS A 110 -4.39 9.21 -10.70
N GLU A 111 -4.84 9.23 -11.96
CA GLU A 111 -3.96 9.28 -13.14
C GLU A 111 -3.15 10.58 -13.19
N GLN A 112 -3.75 11.72 -12.83
CA GLN A 112 -3.05 12.99 -12.72
C GLN A 112 -1.95 12.94 -11.66
N VAL A 113 -2.22 12.39 -10.48
CA VAL A 113 -1.18 12.20 -9.44
C VAL A 113 -0.09 11.25 -9.92
N ALA A 114 -0.45 10.11 -10.54
CA ALA A 114 0.53 9.14 -11.04
C ALA A 114 1.42 9.71 -12.16
N ALA A 115 0.90 10.65 -12.95
CA ALA A 115 1.64 11.39 -13.98
C ALA A 115 2.53 12.50 -13.38
N TYR A 116 2.26 12.94 -12.14
CA TYR A 116 3.01 13.96 -11.42
C TYR A 116 4.26 13.39 -10.73
N TYR A 117 5.03 12.52 -11.41
CA TYR A 117 6.20 11.87 -10.84
C TYR A 117 7.53 12.60 -11.14
N ASN A 118 7.59 13.38 -12.23
CA ASN A 118 8.84 14.02 -12.67
C ASN A 118 9.03 15.39 -11.98
N PRO A 119 10.11 15.58 -11.19
CA PRO A 119 10.39 16.87 -10.56
C PRO A 119 10.46 18.05 -11.54
N ASN A 120 10.86 17.79 -12.78
CA ASN A 120 10.99 18.82 -13.82
C ASN A 120 9.63 19.22 -14.43
N SER A 121 8.58 18.40 -14.30
CA SER A 121 7.24 18.73 -14.81
C SER A 121 6.38 19.52 -13.81
N PHE A 122 6.86 19.71 -12.58
CA PHE A 122 6.11 20.40 -11.53
C PHE A 122 5.85 21.87 -11.84
N ALA A 123 6.79 22.55 -12.51
CA ALA A 123 6.71 23.99 -12.76
C ALA A 123 5.68 24.41 -13.83
N THR A 124 5.19 23.46 -14.64
CA THR A 124 4.37 23.76 -15.83
C THR A 124 2.98 23.14 -15.80
N SER A 125 2.63 22.40 -14.75
CA SER A 125 1.36 21.68 -14.64
C SER A 125 0.56 22.12 -13.41
N THR A 126 -0.78 22.09 -13.54
CA THR A 126 -1.68 22.28 -12.40
C THR A 126 -1.46 21.15 -11.41
N GLU A 127 -1.22 21.51 -10.16
CA GLU A 127 -1.03 20.55 -9.08
C GLU A 127 -2.28 19.69 -8.86
N PRO A 128 -2.14 18.35 -8.83
CA PRO A 128 -3.28 17.47 -8.63
C PRO A 128 -3.78 17.52 -7.18
N SER A 129 -5.06 17.14 -6.99
CA SER A 129 -5.61 16.89 -5.65
C SER A 129 -5.16 15.52 -5.15
N TYR A 130 -4.70 15.47 -3.90
CA TYR A 130 -4.21 14.23 -3.28
C TYR A 130 -5.26 13.50 -2.43
N ASP A 131 -6.46 14.06 -2.21
CA ASP A 131 -7.55 13.38 -1.47
C ASP A 131 -8.25 12.36 -2.40
N LEU A 132 -7.72 11.13 -2.40
CA LEU A 132 -8.14 10.07 -3.32
C LEU A 132 -8.60 8.83 -2.56
N TYR A 133 -9.74 8.29 -2.96
CA TYR A 133 -10.26 7.02 -2.48
C TYR A 133 -10.32 6.03 -3.62
N LEU A 134 -9.86 4.81 -3.35
CA LEU A 134 -9.98 3.68 -4.26
C LEU A 134 -10.07 2.39 -3.47
N LEU A 135 -10.71 1.40 -4.07
CA LEU A 135 -10.65 0.02 -3.59
C LEU A 135 -9.62 -0.72 -4.46
N VAL A 136 -8.80 -1.57 -3.85
CA VAL A 136 -7.79 -2.34 -4.57
C VAL A 136 -7.91 -3.81 -4.19
N GLN A 137 -8.13 -4.66 -5.18
CA GLN A 137 -7.99 -6.10 -5.03
C GLN A 137 -6.63 -6.53 -5.55
N TYR A 138 -5.88 -7.29 -4.78
CA TYR A 138 -4.56 -7.74 -5.24
C TYR A 138 -4.17 -9.08 -4.66
N VAL A 139 -3.32 -9.78 -5.39
CA VAL A 139 -2.81 -11.10 -5.02
C VAL A 139 -1.30 -11.03 -4.96
N VAL A 140 -0.75 -11.32 -3.78
CA VAL A 140 0.68 -11.37 -3.54
C VAL A 140 1.17 -12.81 -3.70
N ALA A 141 2.25 -12.98 -4.46
CA ALA A 141 2.94 -14.25 -4.60
C ALA A 141 3.44 -14.73 -3.23
N SER A 142 3.43 -16.05 -3.05
CA SER A 142 3.96 -16.64 -1.83
C SER A 142 5.49 -16.68 -1.87
N PRO A 143 6.18 -16.47 -0.74
CA PRO A 143 7.62 -16.69 -0.64
C PRO A 143 8.02 -18.18 -0.73
N SER A 144 7.07 -19.12 -0.71
CA SER A 144 7.31 -20.56 -0.78
C SER A 144 6.15 -21.29 -1.47
N SER A 145 6.44 -22.33 -2.25
CA SER A 145 5.42 -23.19 -2.86
C SER A 145 4.54 -23.94 -1.84
N LEU A 146 4.96 -24.05 -0.58
CA LEU A 146 4.20 -24.65 0.51
C LEU A 146 3.13 -23.72 1.09
N ILE A 147 3.17 -22.45 0.71
CA ILE A 147 2.33 -21.40 1.24
C ILE A 147 1.49 -20.86 0.08
N ALA A 148 0.17 -20.79 0.26
CA ALA A 148 -0.76 -20.26 -0.75
C ALA A 148 -0.43 -18.79 -1.10
N PRO A 149 -0.66 -18.29 -2.32
CA PRO A 149 -0.71 -16.84 -2.57
C PRO A 149 -1.82 -16.17 -1.75
N ARG A 150 -1.65 -14.88 -1.45
CA ARG A 150 -2.60 -14.12 -0.60
C ARG A 150 -3.33 -13.05 -1.36
N GLU A 151 -4.65 -13.13 -1.30
CA GLU A 151 -5.54 -12.11 -1.81
C GLU A 151 -5.87 -11.10 -0.71
N PHE A 152 -5.93 -9.82 -1.07
CA PHE A 152 -6.45 -8.76 -0.23
C PHE A 152 -7.43 -7.91 -1.04
N VAL A 153 -8.48 -7.43 -0.38
CA VAL A 153 -9.41 -6.41 -0.90
C VAL A 153 -9.34 -5.24 0.06
N THR A 154 -8.72 -4.14 -0.36
CA THR A 154 -8.36 -3.05 0.55
C THR A 154 -8.97 -1.72 0.13
N ALA A 155 -9.58 -1.02 1.07
CA ALA A 155 -9.91 0.39 0.93
C ALA A 155 -8.63 1.21 1.14
N ARG A 156 -8.39 2.16 0.23
CA ARG A 156 -7.19 2.99 0.19
C ARG A 156 -7.55 4.46 0.20
N HIS A 157 -6.81 5.22 0.99
CA HIS A 157 -6.89 6.68 1.05
C HIS A 157 -5.51 7.28 0.81
N CYS A 158 -5.39 8.09 -0.25
CA CYS A 158 -4.26 8.99 -0.41
C CYS A 158 -4.70 10.37 0.09
N GLN A 159 -3.81 11.10 0.76
CA GLN A 159 -4.08 12.45 1.24
C GLN A 159 -2.79 13.26 1.41
N GLU A 160 -2.87 14.56 1.13
CA GLU A 160 -1.90 15.54 1.65
C GLU A 160 -2.29 15.96 3.06
N LEU A 161 -1.33 15.88 3.98
CA LEU A 161 -1.49 16.20 5.39
C LEU A 161 -1.11 17.65 5.67
N GLU A 162 -1.37 18.09 6.90
CA GLU A 162 -0.81 19.36 7.38
C GLU A 162 0.71 19.36 7.25
N LYS A 163 1.25 20.52 6.80
CA LYS A 163 2.68 20.69 6.58
C LYS A 163 3.46 20.42 7.86
N GLY A 164 4.54 19.68 7.72
CA GLY A 164 5.51 19.49 8.79
C GLY A 164 6.50 20.64 8.90
N PRO A 165 7.48 20.52 9.83
CA PRO A 165 8.51 21.54 10.03
C PRO A 165 9.31 21.88 8.77
N ASN A 166 9.50 20.90 7.89
CA ASN A 166 10.36 21.00 6.71
C ASN A 166 9.58 21.17 5.40
N GLY A 167 8.24 21.18 5.45
CA GLY A 167 7.41 21.32 4.26
C GLY A 167 6.31 20.27 4.16
N ARG A 168 6.11 19.72 2.97
CA ARG A 168 4.92 18.94 2.63
C ARG A 168 4.96 17.52 3.19
N ARG A 169 3.77 16.98 3.44
CA ARG A 169 3.58 15.64 4.00
C ARG A 169 2.42 14.97 3.28
N PHE A 170 2.63 13.72 2.89
CA PHE A 170 1.61 12.93 2.20
C PHE A 170 1.51 11.55 2.82
N CYS A 171 0.33 10.96 2.76
CA CYS A 171 0.15 9.57 3.11
C CYS A 171 -0.65 8.79 2.07
N ILE A 172 -0.35 7.49 1.98
CA ILE A 172 -1.18 6.49 1.31
C ILE A 172 -1.45 5.40 2.34
N SER A 173 -2.67 5.32 2.83
CA SER A 173 -3.13 4.30 3.76
C SER A 173 -3.89 3.20 3.04
N SER A 174 -3.83 1.95 3.52
CA SER A 174 -4.70 0.87 3.07
C SER A 174 -5.09 -0.05 4.23
N VAL A 175 -6.35 -0.48 4.22
CA VAL A 175 -6.93 -1.43 5.19
C VAL A 175 -7.85 -2.38 4.46
N SER A 176 -8.00 -3.63 4.93
CA SER A 176 -8.99 -4.55 4.37
C SER A 176 -10.41 -3.99 4.50
N TRP A 177 -11.18 -4.10 3.43
CA TRP A 177 -12.61 -3.78 3.43
C TRP A 177 -13.40 -5.08 3.58
N GLU A 178 -14.11 -5.24 4.69
CA GLU A 178 -14.72 -6.51 5.12
C GLU A 178 -16.24 -6.37 5.39
N PRO A 179 -17.05 -5.92 4.42
CA PRO A 179 -18.50 -5.90 4.58
C PRO A 179 -19.06 -7.33 4.64
N SER A 180 -20.25 -7.50 5.22
CA SER A 180 -20.89 -8.82 5.34
C SER A 180 -21.18 -9.52 4.01
N ASN A 181 -21.33 -8.75 2.92
CA ASN A 181 -21.55 -9.25 1.57
C ASN A 181 -20.28 -9.29 0.71
N LEU A 182 -19.09 -9.20 1.31
CA LEU A 182 -17.82 -9.14 0.57
C LEU A 182 -17.67 -10.29 -0.41
N THR A 183 -18.01 -11.53 -0.02
CA THR A 183 -17.89 -12.74 -0.85
C THR A 183 -18.84 -12.75 -2.05
N THR A 184 -19.91 -11.97 -2.02
CA THR A 184 -20.80 -11.78 -3.17
C THR A 184 -20.19 -10.82 -4.19
N ILE A 185 -19.52 -9.76 -3.73
CA ILE A 185 -18.92 -8.73 -4.59
C ILE A 185 -17.55 -9.18 -5.11
N PHE A 186 -16.75 -9.75 -4.21
CA PHE A 186 -15.42 -10.29 -4.41
C PHE A 186 -15.41 -11.76 -3.96
N PRO A 187 -15.83 -12.70 -4.82
CA PRO A 187 -15.79 -14.13 -4.50
C PRO A 187 -14.41 -14.57 -4.06
N GLU A 188 -14.34 -15.51 -3.13
CA GLU A 188 -13.04 -16.12 -2.80
C GLU A 188 -12.58 -17.04 -3.92
N SER A 189 -11.26 -17.25 -3.97
CA SER A 189 -10.68 -18.15 -4.96
C SER A 189 -11.18 -19.57 -4.77
N ASP A 190 -11.47 -20.26 -5.87
CA ASP A 190 -11.90 -21.65 -5.79
C ASP A 190 -10.71 -22.60 -5.54
N LYS A 191 -11.00 -23.91 -5.42
CA LYS A 191 -9.97 -24.94 -5.16
C LYS A 191 -8.88 -25.02 -6.23
N THR A 192 -9.11 -24.47 -7.42
CA THR A 192 -8.15 -24.50 -8.54
C THR A 192 -7.13 -23.37 -8.42
N GLU A 193 -7.54 -22.21 -7.88
CA GLU A 193 -6.72 -21.01 -7.75
C GLU A 193 -5.87 -21.01 -6.47
N LYS A 194 -6.38 -21.64 -5.39
CA LYS A 194 -5.65 -21.91 -4.12
C LYS A 194 -5.07 -20.65 -3.46
N TRP A 195 -5.76 -19.52 -3.54
CA TRP A 195 -5.40 -18.34 -2.77
C TRP A 195 -6.11 -18.36 -1.42
N VAL A 196 -5.55 -17.64 -0.46
CA VAL A 196 -6.20 -17.41 0.84
C VAL A 196 -6.39 -15.92 1.00
N ARG A 197 -7.60 -15.48 1.34
CA ARG A 197 -7.89 -14.08 1.63
C ARG A 197 -7.28 -13.71 2.97
N GLY A 198 -6.37 -12.76 2.96
CA GLY A 198 -5.77 -12.17 4.15
C GLY A 198 -6.50 -10.91 4.60
N THR A 199 -6.24 -10.51 5.83
CA THR A 199 -6.68 -9.23 6.40
C THR A 199 -5.49 -8.28 6.52
N LEU A 200 -5.61 -7.09 5.96
CA LEU A 200 -4.68 -5.99 6.14
C LEU A 200 -5.24 -5.06 7.21
N HIS A 201 -4.69 -5.13 8.42
CA HIS A 201 -5.16 -4.31 9.54
C HIS A 201 -4.68 -2.87 9.45
N ALA A 202 -3.46 -2.67 8.97
CA ALA A 202 -2.88 -1.36 8.72
C ALA A 202 -1.82 -1.43 7.62
N GLN A 203 -1.80 -0.44 6.75
CA GLN A 203 -0.69 -0.17 5.84
C GLN A 203 -0.62 1.34 5.64
N LEU A 204 0.58 1.89 5.72
CA LEU A 204 0.80 3.31 5.56
C LEU A 204 2.11 3.54 4.84
N TYR A 205 2.07 4.31 3.76
CA TYR A 205 3.21 5.07 3.29
C TYR A 205 3.05 6.50 3.80
N LEU A 206 4.07 7.05 4.45
CA LEU A 206 4.14 8.44 4.88
C LEU A 206 5.40 9.04 4.25
N PHE A 207 5.21 10.09 3.46
CA PHE A 207 6.27 10.80 2.77
C PHE A 207 6.37 12.22 3.33
N GLU A 208 7.49 12.53 3.96
CA GLU A 208 7.71 13.81 4.62
C GLU A 208 8.89 14.53 3.98
N GLU A 209 8.69 15.78 3.58
CA GLU A 209 9.78 16.59 3.05
C GLU A 209 10.90 16.74 4.08
N THR A 210 12.14 16.61 3.62
CA THR A 210 13.34 16.91 4.41
C THR A 210 14.12 18.03 3.74
N SER A 211 15.11 18.57 4.47
CA SER A 211 15.96 19.64 3.95
C SER A 211 16.59 19.26 2.60
N GLY A 212 16.51 20.18 1.63
CA GLY A 212 17.08 19.98 0.30
C GLY A 212 16.14 19.27 -0.69
N GLY A 213 14.84 19.26 -0.44
CA GLY A 213 13.83 18.72 -1.38
C GLY A 213 13.83 17.20 -1.50
N LYS A 214 14.37 16.52 -0.47
CA LYS A 214 14.35 15.05 -0.34
C LYS A 214 13.13 14.61 0.46
N THR A 215 12.95 13.31 0.58
CA THR A 215 11.82 12.71 1.30
C THR A 215 12.31 11.74 2.36
N LYS A 216 11.86 11.91 3.60
CA LYS A 216 11.81 10.81 4.58
C LYS A 216 10.59 9.97 4.26
N ALA A 217 10.80 8.77 3.74
CA ALA A 217 9.74 7.81 3.47
C ALA A 217 9.63 6.82 4.63
N THR A 218 8.42 6.66 5.15
CA THR A 218 8.08 5.67 6.17
C THR A 218 7.06 4.70 5.58
N PHE A 219 7.30 3.40 5.70
CA PHE A 219 6.36 2.36 5.36
C PHE A 219 6.00 1.58 6.62
N LEU A 220 4.72 1.46 6.93
CA LEU A 220 4.21 0.64 8.01
C LEU A 220 3.24 -0.39 7.45
N VAL A 221 3.27 -1.60 8.00
CA VAL A 221 2.31 -2.65 7.67
C VAL A 221 2.06 -3.58 8.85
N HIS A 222 0.80 -3.95 9.03
CA HIS A 222 0.33 -5.03 9.89
C HIS A 222 -0.75 -5.79 9.15
N SER A 223 -0.51 -7.08 8.92
CA SER A 223 -1.44 -7.95 8.22
C SER A 223 -1.48 -9.35 8.85
N ASP A 224 -2.63 -9.98 8.72
CA ASP A 224 -2.83 -11.40 8.96
C ASP A 224 -3.06 -12.10 7.61
N PRO A 225 -2.12 -12.92 7.11
CA PRO A 225 -2.30 -13.63 5.86
C PRO A 225 -3.33 -14.77 5.94
N GLN A 226 -3.89 -15.03 7.13
CA GLN A 226 -4.87 -16.06 7.43
C GLN A 226 -4.39 -17.50 7.08
N GLY A 227 -5.25 -18.46 7.37
CA GLY A 227 -5.03 -19.87 7.09
C GLY A 227 -4.17 -20.58 8.13
N SER A 228 -3.47 -21.65 7.71
CA SER A 228 -2.75 -22.57 8.60
C SER A 228 -1.24 -22.29 8.71
N VAL A 229 -0.75 -21.15 8.18
CA VAL A 229 0.67 -20.82 8.24
C VAL A 229 1.06 -20.41 9.66
N PRO A 230 2.10 -21.02 10.26
CA PRO A 230 2.55 -20.63 11.59
C PRO A 230 2.96 -19.16 11.66
N ALA A 231 2.49 -18.43 12.69
CA ALA A 231 2.77 -17.01 12.87
C ALA A 231 4.28 -16.69 12.91
N ALA A 232 5.11 -17.59 13.45
CA ALA A 232 6.56 -17.44 13.44
C ALA A 232 7.15 -17.31 12.01
N LEU A 233 6.58 -18.03 11.05
CA LEU A 233 7.01 -17.96 9.65
C LEU A 233 6.52 -16.67 8.98
N VAL A 234 5.27 -16.27 9.24
CA VAL A 234 4.73 -14.98 8.81
C VAL A 234 5.64 -13.84 9.28
N ASN A 235 5.90 -13.79 10.59
CA ASN A 235 6.72 -12.75 11.21
C ASN A 235 8.17 -12.76 10.71
N LYS A 236 8.73 -13.93 10.37
CA LYS A 236 10.07 -14.03 9.77
C LYS A 236 10.13 -13.46 8.35
N THR A 237 9.07 -13.62 7.58
CA THR A 237 9.00 -13.12 6.19
C THR A 237 8.54 -11.67 6.09
N LEU A 238 7.91 -11.13 7.15
CA LEU A 238 7.38 -9.77 7.22
C LEU A 238 8.42 -8.71 6.86
N VAL A 239 9.69 -8.89 7.28
CA VAL A 239 10.79 -7.95 7.00
C VAL A 239 11.02 -7.70 5.52
N ASN A 240 10.68 -8.65 4.65
CA ASN A 240 10.80 -8.48 3.20
C ASN A 240 9.84 -7.42 2.66
N GLN A 241 8.76 -7.09 3.37
CA GLN A 241 7.83 -6.05 2.96
C GLN A 241 8.45 -4.64 3.01
N ALA A 242 9.54 -4.45 3.78
CA ALA A 242 10.29 -3.19 3.81
C ALA A 242 10.86 -2.79 2.43
N LYS A 243 11.09 -3.77 1.54
CA LYS A 243 11.54 -3.54 0.16
C LYS A 243 10.58 -2.68 -0.66
N ALA A 244 9.34 -2.51 -0.21
CA ALA A 244 8.39 -1.60 -0.83
C ALA A 244 8.92 -0.15 -0.93
N LEU A 245 9.71 0.32 0.04
CA LEU A 245 10.35 1.65 -0.06
C LEU A 245 11.48 1.68 -1.08
N THR A 246 12.30 0.62 -1.13
CA THR A 246 13.37 0.49 -2.12
C THR A 246 12.80 0.43 -3.54
N GLU A 247 11.65 -0.21 -3.75
CA GLU A 247 10.95 -0.25 -5.04
C GLU A 247 10.57 1.16 -5.54
N ILE A 248 10.15 2.06 -4.63
CA ILE A 248 9.84 3.46 -4.97
C ILE A 248 11.11 4.20 -5.42
N ASP A 249 12.20 4.09 -4.66
CA ASP A 249 13.47 4.74 -5.00
C ASP A 249 14.03 4.21 -6.33
N VAL A 250 13.99 2.89 -6.57
CA VAL A 250 14.42 2.29 -7.84
C VAL A 250 13.54 2.74 -9.00
N CYS A 251 12.22 2.82 -8.80
CA CYS A 251 11.28 3.33 -9.81
C CYS A 251 11.67 4.77 -10.21
N LEU A 252 11.84 5.67 -9.24
CA LEU A 252 12.20 7.06 -9.50
C LEU A 252 13.58 7.20 -10.16
N LYS A 253 14.58 6.44 -9.71
CA LYS A 253 15.91 6.38 -10.33
C LYS A 253 15.87 5.95 -11.79
N SER A 254 14.92 5.09 -12.18
CA SER A 254 14.77 4.65 -13.56
C SER A 254 14.13 5.70 -14.47
N LEU A 255 13.33 6.61 -13.91
CA LEU A 255 12.55 7.61 -14.64
C LEU A 255 13.30 8.93 -14.89
N VAL A 256 14.42 9.16 -14.18
CA VAL A 256 15.23 10.40 -14.26
C VAL A 256 16.54 10.18 -15.04
N LYS A 257 16.76 8.99 -15.61
CA LYS A 257 17.86 8.73 -16.56
C LYS A 257 17.49 9.17 -17.96
#